data_AF-A0A8S3HNA8-F1
#
_entry.id   AF-A0A8S3HNA8-F1
#
_cell.length_a   1.000
_cell.length_b   1.000
_cell.length_c   1.000
_cell.angle_alpha   90.00
_cell.angle_beta   90.00
_cell.angle_gamma   90.00
#
_symmetry.space_group_name_H-M   'P 1'
#
loop_
_entity.id
_entity.type
_entity.pdbx_description
1 polymer ?
#
loop_
_entity_poly.entity_id
_entity_poly.type
_entity_poly.pdbx_seq_one_letter_code
_entity_poly.pdbx_strand_id
1 'polypeptide(L)'
;WYNRTIHVSSRGEWDFDISKKPIDKIRAHGVSFAAIHRAQQELMSKGSCIKCPILSMCSHRSLKPDANWRDEYTQADLLLNVPTMRQAVSTVGSQITICEIENGIHDIFLSSAPVREKAFKLMFRWLKHLEEDWME
;
A
#
# COMPACT_ATOMS: atom_id res chain seq x y z
N TRP A 1 6.10 14.17 3.75
CA TRP A 1 5.91 14.02 2.30
C TRP A 1 4.65 13.30 1.92
N TYR A 2 4.39 12.08 2.40
CA TYR A 2 3.20 11.31 2.02
C TYR A 2 1.87 12.10 2.06
N ASN A 3 1.50 12.73 3.18
CA ASN A 3 0.22 13.45 3.24
C ASN A 3 0.12 14.62 2.23
N ARG A 4 1.24 15.15 1.74
CA ARG A 4 1.26 16.18 0.67
C ARG A 4 0.90 15.62 -0.70
N THR A 5 1.05 14.30 -0.92
CA THR A 5 0.67 13.63 -2.17
C THR A 5 -0.83 13.36 -2.25
N ILE A 6 -1.55 13.42 -1.12
CA ILE A 6 -2.98 13.09 -1.05
C ILE A 6 -3.89 14.28 -0.75
N HIS A 7 -3.43 15.29 0.01
CA HIS A 7 -4.29 16.40 0.42
C HIS A 7 -4.46 17.48 -0.67
N VAL A 8 -5.69 18.01 -0.80
CA VAL A 8 -6.06 19.08 -1.75
C VAL A 8 -5.27 20.38 -1.60
N SER A 9 -4.83 20.73 -0.38
CA SER A 9 -4.05 21.95 -0.16
C SER A 9 -2.60 21.83 -0.63
N SER A 10 -2.24 20.73 -1.30
CA SER A 10 -0.88 20.44 -1.74
C SER A 10 -0.85 19.91 -3.18
N ARG A 11 -0.75 18.59 -3.37
CA ARG A 11 -0.58 17.93 -4.68
C ARG A 11 -1.54 16.77 -4.88
N GLY A 12 -2.46 16.55 -3.93
CA GLY A 12 -3.45 15.50 -4.02
C GLY A 12 -4.86 16.06 -4.25
N GLU A 13 -5.82 15.15 -4.21
CA GLU A 13 -7.22 15.40 -4.59
C GLU A 13 -8.19 15.24 -3.41
N TRP A 14 -7.71 14.84 -2.23
CA TRP A 14 -8.55 14.48 -1.08
C TRP A 14 -8.58 15.57 -0.01
N ASP A 15 -9.77 15.99 0.38
CA ASP A 15 -9.95 16.94 1.47
C ASP A 15 -10.28 16.20 2.77
N PHE A 16 -9.29 16.10 3.65
CA PHE A 16 -9.44 15.54 4.98
C PHE A 16 -9.04 16.55 6.05
N ASP A 17 -9.60 16.37 7.25
CA ASP A 17 -9.37 17.23 8.40
C ASP A 17 -7.91 17.17 8.87
N ILE A 18 -7.14 18.21 8.55
CA ILE A 18 -5.72 18.33 8.88
C ILE A 18 -5.46 18.53 10.38
N SER A 19 -6.49 18.87 11.18
CA SER A 19 -6.35 18.90 12.64
C SER A 19 -6.22 17.49 13.21
N LYS A 20 -6.86 16.51 12.56
CA LYS A 20 -6.80 15.09 12.92
C LYS A 20 -5.62 14.37 12.24
N LYS A 21 -5.32 14.72 10.99
CA LYS A 21 -4.21 14.15 10.22
C LYS A 21 -3.32 15.26 9.66
N PRO A 22 -2.36 15.77 10.46
CA PRO A 22 -1.48 16.83 10.01
C PRO A 22 -0.63 16.43 8.80
N ILE A 23 -0.40 17.37 7.87
CA ILE A 23 0.33 17.10 6.63
C ILE A 23 1.83 16.78 6.87
N ASP A 24 2.48 17.57 7.73
CA ASP A 24 3.94 17.48 7.95
C ASP A 24 4.34 17.01 9.35
N LYS A 25 3.36 16.64 10.19
CA LYS A 25 3.62 16.21 11.55
C LYS A 25 3.10 14.80 11.73
N ILE A 26 4.01 13.84 11.67
CA ILE A 26 3.75 12.46 12.07
C ILE A 26 4.55 12.20 13.35
N ARG A 27 3.87 11.73 14.39
CA ARG A 27 4.52 11.21 15.60
C ARG A 27 4.44 9.69 15.54
N ALA A 28 5.57 9.05 15.31
CA ALA A 28 5.72 7.61 15.49
C ALA A 28 6.56 7.37 16.74
N HIS A 29 6.12 6.48 17.62
CA HIS A 29 6.86 6.14 18.84
C HIS A 29 7.76 4.92 18.57
N GLY A 30 8.98 4.93 19.11
CA GLY A 30 9.94 3.81 18.99
C GLY A 30 9.34 2.46 19.40
N VAL A 31 8.47 2.46 20.42
CA VAL A 31 7.76 1.26 20.89
C VAL A 31 6.82 0.67 19.83
N SER A 32 6.23 1.49 18.96
CA SER A 32 5.37 1.02 17.87
C SER A 32 6.18 0.23 16.84
N PHE A 33 7.38 0.69 16.49
CA PHE A 33 8.27 -0.04 15.59
C PHE A 33 8.72 -1.37 16.21
N ALA A 34 9.08 -1.38 17.50
CA ALA A 34 9.44 -2.60 18.20
C ALA A 34 8.27 -3.60 18.26
N ALA A 35 7.04 -3.13 18.47
CA ALA A 35 5.85 -3.97 18.46
C ALA A 35 5.58 -4.57 17.08
N ILE A 36 5.61 -3.76 16.01
CA ILE A 36 5.43 -4.20 14.62
C ILE A 36 6.50 -5.24 14.26
N HIS A 37 7.77 -4.98 14.59
CA HIS A 37 8.85 -5.90 14.27
C HIS A 37 8.69 -7.25 14.97
N ARG A 38 8.33 -7.27 16.27
CA ARG A 38 8.06 -8.51 17.00
C ARG A 38 6.88 -9.28 16.40
N ALA A 39 5.79 -8.59 16.06
CA ALA A 39 4.63 -9.20 15.43
C ALA A 39 4.99 -9.84 14.07
N GLN A 40 5.82 -9.18 13.26
CA GLN A 40 6.31 -9.75 12.00
C GLN A 40 7.17 -11.00 12.23
N GLN A 41 8.08 -10.97 13.21
CA GLN A 41 8.90 -12.15 13.55
C GLN A 41 8.05 -13.32 14.02
N GLU A 42 7.04 -13.06 14.85
CA GLU A 42 6.10 -14.10 15.33
C GLU A 42 5.27 -14.68 14.18
N LEU A 43 4.77 -13.84 13.28
CA LEU A 43 4.02 -14.27 12.11
C LEU A 43 4.88 -15.16 11.19
N MET A 44 6.15 -14.78 10.98
CA MET A 44 7.09 -15.55 10.17
C MET A 44 7.50 -16.87 10.84
N SER A 45 7.65 -16.90 12.17
CA SER A 45 8.09 -18.12 12.88
C SER A 45 7.00 -19.18 12.99
N LYS A 46 5.73 -18.76 13.06
CA LYS A 46 4.57 -19.68 13.15
C LYS A 46 4.12 -20.24 11.80
N GLY A 47 4.66 -19.71 10.70
CA GLY A 47 4.17 -20.00 9.34
C GLY A 47 2.79 -19.42 9.14
N SER A 48 2.71 -18.20 8.61
CA SER A 48 1.43 -17.61 8.22
C SER A 48 0.78 -18.47 7.14
N CYS A 49 -0.41 -18.99 7.42
CA CYS A 49 -1.21 -19.76 6.48
C CYS A 49 -2.59 -19.13 6.41
N ILE A 50 -2.66 -17.93 5.83
CA ILE A 50 -3.94 -17.34 5.43
C ILE A 50 -4.55 -18.30 4.41
N LYS A 51 -5.75 -18.82 4.73
CA LYS A 51 -6.39 -19.91 3.99
C LYS A 51 -7.31 -19.44 2.86
N CYS A 52 -7.49 -18.13 2.71
CA CYS A 52 -8.30 -17.54 1.64
C CYS A 52 -7.41 -16.94 0.54
N PRO A 53 -7.94 -16.76 -0.68
CA PRO A 53 -7.26 -16.01 -1.74
C PRO A 53 -6.86 -14.60 -1.27
N ILE A 54 -5.65 -14.16 -1.61
CA ILE A 54 -5.11 -12.85 -1.26
C ILE A 54 -4.84 -12.04 -2.53
N LEU A 55 -5.40 -10.84 -2.60
CA LEU A 55 -4.98 -9.80 -3.53
C LEU A 55 -4.10 -8.79 -2.79
N SER A 56 -2.84 -8.68 -3.20
CA SER A 56 -1.92 -7.63 -2.73
C SER A 56 -1.67 -6.62 -3.82
N MET A 57 -2.17 -5.40 -3.65
CA MET A 57 -1.96 -4.30 -4.58
C MET A 57 -0.92 -3.33 -4.03
N CYS A 58 0.05 -2.93 -4.84
CA CYS A 58 1.10 -2.03 -4.41
C CYS A 58 1.61 -1.15 -5.55
N SER A 59 2.35 -0.09 -5.21
CA SER A 59 3.02 0.72 -6.21
C SER A 59 4.05 -0.12 -6.99
N HIS A 60 4.29 0.22 -8.25
CA HIS A 60 5.38 -0.37 -9.04
C HIS A 60 6.79 -0.02 -8.50
N ARG A 61 6.92 1.02 -7.66
CA ARG A 61 8.21 1.44 -7.10
C ARG A 61 8.08 2.11 -5.73
N SER A 62 9.19 2.13 -5.02
CA SER A 62 9.38 2.92 -3.80
C SER A 62 10.40 4.03 -4.02
N LEU A 63 10.18 5.18 -3.39
CA LEU A 63 11.16 6.25 -3.30
C LEU A 63 11.43 6.55 -1.83
N LYS A 64 12.71 6.65 -1.48
CA LYS A 64 13.11 7.15 -0.17
C LYS A 64 13.00 8.68 -0.20
N PRO A 65 12.17 9.29 0.65
CA PRO A 65 12.05 10.73 0.66
C PRO A 65 13.32 11.40 1.20
N ASP A 66 13.64 12.58 0.66
CA ASP A 66 14.75 13.43 1.05
C ASP A 66 14.24 14.72 1.74
N ALA A 67 15.11 15.72 1.92
CA ALA A 67 14.74 16.97 2.59
C ALA A 67 13.89 17.90 1.72
N ASN A 68 13.85 17.67 0.40
CA ASN A 68 13.16 18.50 -0.56
C ASN A 68 12.01 17.74 -1.20
N TRP A 69 11.05 18.50 -1.73
CA TRP A 69 9.99 17.92 -2.52
C TRP A 69 10.50 17.46 -3.88
N ARG A 70 9.96 16.34 -4.35
CA ARG A 70 10.12 15.80 -5.70
C ARG A 70 8.76 15.41 -6.25
N ASP A 71 8.46 15.80 -7.49
CA ASP A 71 7.12 15.55 -8.07
C ASP A 71 6.83 14.06 -8.24
N GLU A 72 7.87 13.23 -8.37
CA GLU A 72 7.78 11.78 -8.44
C GLU A 72 7.20 11.15 -7.16
N TYR A 73 7.16 11.89 -6.04
CA TYR A 73 6.51 11.45 -4.81
C TYR A 73 5.00 11.20 -4.97
N THR A 74 4.37 11.82 -5.97
CA THR A 74 2.96 11.58 -6.31
C THR A 74 2.74 10.27 -7.08
N GLN A 75 3.80 9.52 -7.37
CA GLN A 75 3.79 8.35 -8.25
C GLN A 75 4.69 7.21 -7.72
N ALA A 76 4.84 7.12 -6.39
CA ALA A 76 5.64 6.09 -5.74
C ALA A 76 5.18 5.85 -4.30
N ASP A 77 5.53 4.68 -3.75
CA ASP A 77 5.41 4.44 -2.31
C ASP A 77 6.56 5.13 -1.57
N LEU A 78 6.22 5.94 -0.56
CA LEU A 78 7.18 6.70 0.25
C LEU A 78 7.37 6.12 1.66
N LEU A 79 6.59 5.11 2.02
CA LEU A 79 6.55 4.53 3.36
C LEU A 79 7.09 3.09 3.36
N LEU A 80 6.71 2.28 2.38
CA LEU A 80 7.12 0.88 2.28
C LEU A 80 8.09 0.65 1.13
N ASN A 81 8.98 -0.33 1.32
CA ASN A 81 9.82 -0.87 0.25
C ASN A 81 9.03 -1.96 -0.49
N VAL A 82 8.65 -1.67 -1.74
CA VAL A 82 7.83 -2.55 -2.59
C VAL A 82 8.50 -3.92 -2.80
N PRO A 83 9.79 -4.02 -3.18
CA PRO A 83 10.45 -5.32 -3.31
C PRO A 83 10.39 -6.18 -2.04
N THR A 84 10.72 -5.62 -0.87
CA THR A 84 10.65 -6.33 0.42
C THR A 84 9.23 -6.74 0.75
N MET A 85 8.25 -5.86 0.53
CA MET A 85 6.85 -6.15 0.78
C MET A 85 6.33 -7.28 -0.12
N ARG A 86 6.68 -7.28 -1.42
CA ARG A 86 6.30 -8.37 -2.34
C ARG A 86 6.87 -9.72 -1.89
N GLN A 87 8.12 -9.74 -1.46
CA GLN A 87 8.75 -10.94 -0.92
C GLN A 87 8.04 -11.41 0.35
N ALA A 88 7.73 -10.50 1.28
CA ALA A 88 7.02 -10.84 2.51
C ALA A 88 5.60 -11.36 2.22
N VAL A 89 4.87 -10.74 1.29
CA VAL A 89 3.51 -11.20 0.92
C VAL A 89 3.54 -12.61 0.35
N SER A 90 4.54 -12.97 -0.47
CA SER A 90 4.63 -14.32 -1.06
C SER A 90 4.72 -15.47 -0.04
N THR A 91 4.92 -15.19 1.24
CA THR A 91 5.03 -16.20 2.30
C THR A 91 3.81 -16.26 3.23
N VAL A 92 2.78 -15.42 3.04
CA VAL A 92 1.66 -15.33 4.00
C VAL A 92 0.52 -16.33 3.77
N GLY A 93 0.48 -16.99 2.61
CA GLY A 93 -0.56 -17.94 2.20
C GLY A 93 -0.19 -18.65 0.89
N SER A 94 -1.06 -19.55 0.42
CA SER A 94 -0.80 -20.37 -0.78
C SER A 94 -1.41 -19.82 -2.08
N GLN A 95 -2.41 -18.95 -1.98
CA GLN A 95 -3.14 -18.39 -3.13
C GLN A 95 -3.00 -16.88 -3.14
N ILE A 96 -1.97 -16.38 -3.83
CA ILE A 96 -1.59 -14.97 -3.79
C ILE A 96 -1.56 -14.41 -5.20
N THR A 97 -2.28 -13.30 -5.40
CA THR A 97 -2.17 -12.45 -6.57
C THR A 97 -1.51 -11.14 -6.16
N ILE A 98 -0.32 -10.86 -6.70
CA ILE A 98 0.36 -9.57 -6.51
C ILE A 98 0.11 -8.70 -7.73
N CYS A 99 -0.41 -7.50 -7.51
CA CYS A 99 -0.68 -6.53 -8.55
C CYS A 99 0.14 -5.25 -8.31
N GLU A 100 1.05 -4.94 -9.23
CA GLU A 100 1.79 -3.70 -9.23
C GLU A 100 1.04 -2.63 -10.03
N ILE A 101 0.86 -1.48 -9.43
CA ILE A 101 0.14 -0.34 -9.98
C ILE A 101 1.16 0.72 -10.36
N GLU A 102 1.32 0.87 -11.68
CA GLU A 102 2.08 1.96 -12.28
C GLU A 102 1.60 3.31 -11.74
N ASN A 103 2.53 4.15 -11.31
CA ASN A 103 2.27 5.45 -10.67
C ASN A 103 1.40 5.42 -9.40
N GLY A 104 1.21 4.24 -8.79
CA GLY A 104 0.57 4.12 -7.48
C GLY A 104 1.35 4.86 -6.39
N ILE A 105 0.63 5.51 -5.48
CA ILE A 105 1.20 5.93 -4.18
C ILE A 105 1.05 4.81 -3.16
N HIS A 106 1.49 5.07 -1.92
CA HIS A 106 1.37 4.11 -0.81
C HIS A 106 -0.06 3.57 -0.64
N ASP A 107 -1.05 4.45 -0.41
CA ASP A 107 -2.46 4.05 -0.41
C ASP A 107 -2.99 4.07 -1.84
N ILE A 108 -2.99 2.90 -2.51
CA ILE A 108 -3.27 2.77 -3.94
C ILE A 108 -4.58 3.44 -4.37
N PHE A 109 -5.65 3.28 -3.59
CA PHE A 109 -6.96 3.87 -3.91
C PHE A 109 -7.04 5.38 -3.67
N LEU A 110 -6.06 5.97 -2.98
CA LEU A 110 -5.91 7.41 -2.82
C LEU A 110 -5.04 8.05 -3.92
N SER A 111 -4.52 7.26 -4.86
CA SER A 111 -3.78 7.77 -6.03
C SER A 111 -4.66 8.66 -6.92
N SER A 112 -4.04 9.31 -7.91
CA SER A 112 -4.74 10.12 -8.91
C SER A 112 -5.84 9.33 -9.65
N ALA A 113 -6.81 10.05 -10.23
CA ALA A 113 -8.01 9.44 -10.83
C ALA A 113 -7.72 8.27 -11.78
N PRO A 114 -6.81 8.42 -12.76
CA PRO A 114 -6.53 7.34 -13.70
C PRO A 114 -5.93 6.11 -13.01
N VAL A 115 -5.13 6.30 -11.96
CA VAL A 115 -4.45 5.24 -11.22
C VAL A 115 -5.43 4.47 -10.33
N ARG A 116 -6.26 5.19 -9.55
CA ARG A 116 -7.28 4.53 -8.70
C ARG A 116 -8.34 3.81 -9.52
N GLU A 117 -8.76 4.34 -10.66
CA GLU A 117 -9.68 3.67 -11.57
C GLU A 117 -9.10 2.35 -12.12
N LYS A 118 -7.81 2.37 -12.52
CA LYS A 118 -7.11 1.14 -12.92
C LYS A 118 -7.05 0.13 -11.78
N ALA A 119 -6.76 0.58 -10.56
CA ALA A 119 -6.74 -0.29 -9.39
C ALA A 119 -8.11 -0.94 -9.13
N PHE A 120 -9.20 -0.16 -9.12
CA PHE A 120 -10.56 -0.69 -8.96
C PHE A 120 -10.91 -1.72 -10.04
N LYS A 121 -10.60 -1.43 -11.31
CA LYS A 121 -10.84 -2.38 -12.42
C LYS A 121 -10.11 -3.71 -12.22
N LEU A 122 -8.86 -3.67 -11.74
CA LEU A 122 -8.06 -4.87 -11.48
C LEU A 122 -8.60 -5.67 -10.28
N MET A 123 -8.98 -4.98 -9.21
CA MET A 123 -9.58 -5.59 -8.03
C MET A 123 -10.91 -6.28 -8.37
N PHE A 124 -11.81 -5.61 -9.09
CA PHE A 124 -13.09 -6.20 -9.47
C PHE A 124 -12.93 -7.37 -10.45
N ARG A 125 -11.96 -7.30 -11.37
CA ARG A 125 -11.63 -8.44 -12.24
C ARG A 125 -11.15 -9.64 -11.42
N TRP A 126 -10.28 -9.42 -10.44
CA TRP A 126 -9.80 -10.48 -9.57
C TRP A 126 -10.93 -11.12 -8.76
N LEU A 127 -11.83 -10.31 -8.19
CA LEU A 127 -13.02 -10.81 -7.49
C LEU A 127 -13.91 -11.66 -8.39
N LYS A 128 -14.17 -11.21 -9.62
CA LYS A 128 -14.96 -11.97 -10.59
C LYS A 128 -14.32 -13.32 -10.93
N HIS A 129 -13.00 -13.35 -11.12
CA HIS A 129 -12.27 -14.59 -11.38
C HIS A 129 -12.43 -15.59 -10.23
N LEU A 130 -12.37 -15.10 -8.98
CA LEU A 130 -12.64 -15.96 -7.83
C LEU A 130 -14.07 -16.49 -7.80
N GLU A 131 -15.09 -15.69 -8.13
CA GLU A 131 -16.47 -16.19 -8.14
C GLU A 131 -16.67 -17.33 -9.16
N GLU A 132 -16.02 -17.25 -10.32
CA GLU A 132 -16.04 -18.29 -11.34
C GLU A 132 -15.40 -19.60 -10.83
N ASP A 133 -14.25 -19.52 -10.15
CA ASP A 133 -13.56 -20.67 -9.55
C ASP A 133 -14.38 -21.37 -8.43
N TRP A 134 -15.35 -20.69 -7.81
CA TRP A 134 -16.22 -21.27 -6.77
C TRP A 134 -17.45 -21.99 -7.32
N MET A 135 -17.80 -21.78 -8.59
CA MET A 135 -18.96 -22.41 -9.22
C MET A 135 -18.62 -23.71 -9.98
N GLU A 136 -17.33 -24.05 -10.10
CA GLU A 136 -16.81 -25.33 -10.61
C GLU A 136 -16.50 -26.33 -9.48
#